data_AF-A0A933ND23-F1
#
_entry.id   AF-A0A933ND23-F1
#
_cell.length_a   1.000
_cell.length_b   1.000
_cell.length_c   1.000
_cell.angle_alpha   90.00
_cell.angle_beta   90.00
_cell.angle_gamma   90.00
#
_symmetry.space_group_name_H-M   'P 1'
#
loop_
_entity.id
_entity.type
_entity.pdbx_description
1 polymer ?
#
loop_
_entity_poly.entity_id
_entity_poly.type
_entity_poly.pdbx_seq_one_letter_code
_entity_poly.pdbx_strand_id
1 'polypeptide(L)'
;MKRPGLISLLNAGESGEFDVVVLRDESRLGGDTYRTGLVLQDLVKDSQTGIQDFTDEEVLLETATDKVMVAIRNFAAELEREKVSQRTRENHKYKAKKGYVTGGKVFGYRNVEAKDPSGKRAYVTYEIDPVESLTVIKIFEMYADGVGLRGIARKLNADRVPAPRAEKRGGGSWGQSVVRAMLRNERYRGVLSWGRITKGHRKGTKVRFETDASERVEVHDASLAIISENL
;
A
#
# COMPACT_ATOMS: atom_id res chain seq x y z
N MET A 1 16.95 8.92 -18.66
CA MET A 1 17.20 7.65 -17.93
C MET A 1 17.66 8.01 -16.51
N LYS A 2 17.04 7.50 -15.42
CA LYS A 2 17.41 7.83 -14.02
C LYS A 2 17.77 6.55 -13.23
N ARG A 3 18.81 5.80 -13.63
CA ARG A 3 19.28 4.59 -12.92
C ARG A 3 20.80 4.48 -12.99
N PRO A 4 21.54 5.34 -12.26
CA PRO A 4 23.00 5.40 -12.34
C PRO A 4 23.67 4.07 -11.97
N GLY A 5 23.14 3.33 -10.99
CA GLY A 5 23.68 2.02 -10.62
C GLY A 5 23.54 0.94 -11.70
N LEU A 6 22.44 0.95 -12.47
CA LEU A 6 22.27 0.00 -13.58
C LEU A 6 23.20 0.34 -14.75
N ILE A 7 23.34 1.64 -15.06
CA ILE A 7 24.27 2.10 -16.11
C ILE A 7 25.70 1.75 -15.73
N SER A 8 26.08 1.93 -14.46
CA SER A 8 27.40 1.54 -13.96
C SER A 8 27.64 0.03 -14.07
N LEU A 9 26.62 -0.80 -13.80
CA LEU A 9 26.71 -2.26 -13.92
C LEU A 9 26.90 -2.68 -15.37
N LEU A 10 26.14 -2.09 -16.31
CA LEU A 10 26.26 -2.38 -17.74
C LEU A 10 27.66 -2.01 -18.27
N ASN A 11 28.13 -0.80 -17.95
CA ASN A 11 29.47 -0.35 -18.37
C ASN A 11 30.58 -1.24 -17.80
N ALA A 12 30.46 -1.69 -16.55
CA ALA A 12 31.42 -2.60 -15.93
C ALA A 12 31.41 -4.01 -16.54
N GLY A 13 30.25 -4.43 -17.08
CA GLY A 13 30.14 -5.67 -17.87
C GLY A 13 30.83 -5.54 -19.23
N GLU A 14 30.58 -4.43 -19.95
CA GLU A 14 31.24 -4.13 -21.23
C GLU A 14 32.77 -4.01 -21.10
N SER A 15 33.28 -3.49 -19.98
CA SER A 15 34.71 -3.37 -19.70
C SER A 15 35.36 -4.64 -19.17
N GLY A 16 34.58 -5.70 -18.92
CA GLY A 16 35.08 -6.97 -18.37
C GLY A 16 35.57 -6.88 -16.93
N GLU A 17 35.03 -5.94 -16.13
CA GLU A 17 35.39 -5.78 -14.72
C GLU A 17 34.84 -6.89 -13.82
N PHE A 18 33.89 -7.68 -14.32
CA PHE A 18 33.35 -8.86 -13.65
C PHE A 18 32.97 -9.95 -14.66
N ASP A 19 33.00 -11.20 -14.19
CA ASP A 19 32.60 -12.37 -14.98
C ASP A 19 31.20 -12.86 -14.63
N VAL A 20 30.61 -12.49 -13.49
CA VAL A 20 29.29 -13.01 -13.05
C VAL A 20 28.49 -11.92 -12.35
N VAL A 21 27.19 -11.83 -12.64
CA VAL A 21 26.25 -10.96 -11.91
C VAL A 21 25.25 -11.82 -11.15
N VAL A 22 25.35 -11.77 -9.83
CA VAL A 22 24.41 -12.46 -8.94
C VAL A 22 23.27 -11.51 -8.59
N LEU A 23 22.04 -11.94 -8.83
CA LEU A 23 20.84 -11.15 -8.56
C LEU A 23 19.97 -11.88 -7.55
N ARG A 24 19.28 -11.10 -6.72
CA ARG A 24 18.32 -11.68 -5.79
C ARG A 24 17.03 -12.16 -6.49
N ASP A 25 16.70 -11.52 -7.60
CA ASP A 25 15.51 -11.74 -8.42
C ASP A 25 15.72 -10.91 -9.70
N GLU A 26 15.47 -11.50 -10.87
CA GLU A 26 15.54 -10.83 -12.18
C GLU A 26 14.67 -9.55 -12.23
N SER A 27 13.59 -9.49 -11.45
CA SER A 27 12.73 -8.30 -11.29
C SER A 27 13.44 -7.07 -10.72
N ARG A 28 14.68 -7.19 -10.24
CA ARG A 28 15.50 -6.07 -9.75
C ARG A 28 16.15 -5.26 -10.87
N LEU A 29 16.38 -5.86 -12.03
CA LEU A 29 17.04 -5.21 -13.16
C LEU A 29 16.10 -4.28 -13.94
N GLY A 30 14.86 -4.67 -14.19
CA GLY A 30 13.87 -3.84 -14.90
C GLY A 30 12.78 -3.30 -13.97
N GLY A 31 12.42 -2.04 -14.14
CA GLY A 31 11.21 -1.48 -13.53
C GLY A 31 9.90 -1.98 -14.17
N ASP A 32 10.02 -2.84 -15.20
CA ASP A 32 8.97 -3.47 -16.00
C ASP A 32 9.59 -4.69 -16.74
N THR A 33 8.85 -5.80 -16.90
CA THR A 33 9.33 -7.11 -17.37
C THR A 33 9.98 -7.04 -18.76
N TYR A 34 9.44 -6.19 -19.64
CA TYR A 34 10.02 -5.94 -20.97
C TYR A 34 11.43 -5.35 -20.92
N ARG A 35 11.70 -4.49 -19.93
CA ARG A 35 13.02 -3.87 -19.76
C ARG A 35 14.00 -4.79 -19.06
N THR A 36 13.51 -5.66 -18.18
CA THR A 36 14.34 -6.70 -17.57
C THR A 36 14.92 -7.61 -18.65
N GLY A 37 14.10 -8.08 -19.59
CA GLY A 37 14.56 -8.93 -20.69
C GLY A 37 15.63 -8.28 -21.58
N LEU A 38 15.47 -6.99 -21.92
CA LEU A 38 16.48 -6.25 -22.71
C LEU A 38 17.78 -6.03 -21.94
N VAL A 39 17.69 -5.63 -20.66
CA VAL A 39 18.87 -5.43 -19.81
C VAL A 39 19.64 -6.73 -19.59
N LEU A 40 18.93 -7.85 -19.40
CA LEU A 40 19.55 -9.18 -19.32
C LEU A 40 20.24 -9.57 -20.64
N GLN A 41 19.63 -9.26 -21.78
CA GLN A 41 20.25 -9.50 -23.09
C GLN A 41 21.51 -8.68 -23.31
N ASP A 42 21.52 -7.39 -22.93
CA ASP A 42 22.68 -6.52 -23.08
C ASP A 42 23.83 -7.00 -22.17
N LEU A 43 23.53 -7.35 -20.91
CA LEU A 43 24.50 -7.97 -20.00
C LEU A 43 25.11 -9.25 -20.59
N VAL A 44 24.30 -10.17 -21.11
CA VAL A 44 24.79 -11.47 -21.59
C VAL A 44 25.43 -11.41 -22.98
N LYS A 45 25.07 -10.40 -23.79
CA LYS A 45 25.70 -10.21 -25.11
C LYS A 45 27.12 -9.72 -25.00
N ASP A 46 27.35 -8.76 -24.12
CA ASP A 46 28.60 -7.99 -24.09
C ASP A 46 29.60 -8.54 -23.07
N SER A 47 29.15 -9.40 -22.16
CA SER A 47 29.99 -10.09 -21.19
C SER A 47 29.74 -11.59 -21.23
N GLN A 48 30.78 -12.43 -21.03
CA GLN A 48 30.64 -13.87 -20.82
C GLN A 48 29.98 -14.18 -19.45
N THR A 49 29.02 -13.35 -19.06
CA THR A 49 28.56 -13.23 -17.70
C THR A 49 27.30 -14.05 -17.48
N GLY A 50 27.48 -15.08 -16.65
CA GLY A 50 26.37 -15.85 -16.11
C GLY A 50 25.52 -15.01 -15.15
N ILE A 51 24.22 -15.27 -15.15
CA ILE A 51 23.29 -14.71 -14.18
C ILE A 51 22.86 -15.85 -13.25
N GLN A 52 23.01 -15.62 -11.94
CA GLN A 52 22.52 -16.54 -10.91
C GLN A 52 21.39 -15.88 -10.13
N ASP A 53 20.30 -16.62 -9.92
CA ASP A 53 19.25 -16.25 -8.98
C ASP A 53 19.66 -16.64 -7.54
N PHE A 54 19.03 -16.01 -6.54
CA PHE A 54 19.25 -16.27 -5.11
C PHE A 54 18.95 -17.70 -4.67
N THR A 55 18.33 -18.51 -5.53
CA THR A 55 17.99 -19.91 -5.28
C THR A 55 19.11 -20.88 -5.68
N ASP A 56 20.31 -20.40 -6.03
CA ASP A 56 21.44 -21.21 -6.54
C ASP A 56 21.11 -21.96 -7.85
N GLU A 57 20.07 -21.54 -8.58
CA GLU A 57 19.82 -22.01 -9.93
C GLU A 57 20.60 -21.15 -10.93
N GLU A 58 21.49 -21.79 -11.69
CA GLU A 58 22.22 -21.16 -12.77
C GLU A 58 21.28 -20.85 -13.93
N VAL A 59 21.12 -19.57 -14.26
CA VAL A 59 20.37 -19.15 -15.44
C VAL A 59 21.34 -19.12 -16.60
N LEU A 60 21.52 -20.29 -17.23
CA LEU A 60 22.25 -20.37 -18.49
C LEU A 60 21.49 -19.59 -19.56
N LEU A 61 22.20 -18.76 -20.32
CA LEU A 61 21.66 -18.00 -21.47
C LEU A 61 22.51 -18.28 -22.72
N GLU A 62 23.15 -19.45 -22.76
CA GLU A 62 24.11 -19.86 -23.78
C GLU A 62 23.43 -20.12 -25.12
N THR A 63 22.26 -20.75 -25.11
CA THR A 63 21.51 -21.08 -26.34
C THR A 63 20.31 -20.16 -26.56
N ALA A 64 19.83 -20.10 -27.81
CA ALA A 64 18.57 -19.43 -28.13
C ALA A 64 17.38 -20.04 -27.37
N THR A 65 17.41 -21.35 -27.12
CA THR A 65 16.40 -22.07 -26.33
C THR A 65 16.38 -21.57 -24.89
N ASP A 66 17.54 -21.39 -24.26
CA ASP A 66 17.62 -20.95 -22.87
C ASP A 66 17.07 -19.52 -22.70
N LYS A 67 17.39 -18.64 -23.65
CA LYS A 67 16.84 -17.27 -23.71
C LYS A 67 15.32 -17.27 -23.80
N VAL A 68 14.74 -18.18 -24.60
CA VAL A 68 13.28 -18.34 -24.70
C VAL A 68 12.68 -18.87 -23.39
N MET A 69 13.33 -19.85 -22.76
CA MET A 69 12.86 -20.42 -21.48
C MET A 69 12.83 -19.38 -20.35
N VAL A 70 13.85 -18.52 -20.28
CA VAL A 70 13.88 -17.39 -19.32
C VAL A 70 12.76 -16.40 -19.60
N ALA A 71 12.51 -16.05 -20.87
CA ALA A 71 11.39 -15.18 -21.23
C ALA A 71 10.03 -15.78 -20.83
N ILE A 72 9.82 -17.09 -21.04
CA ILE A 72 8.59 -17.80 -20.64
C ILE A 72 8.43 -17.80 -19.11
N ARG A 73 9.50 -18.09 -18.35
CA ARG A 73 9.47 -18.05 -16.87
C ARG A 73 9.10 -16.66 -16.36
N ASN A 74 9.72 -15.62 -16.91
CA ASN A 74 9.42 -14.23 -16.55
C ASN A 74 7.97 -13.84 -16.84
N PHE A 75 7.46 -14.24 -18.01
CA PHE A 75 6.07 -14.03 -18.37
C PHE A 75 5.11 -14.78 -17.43
N ALA A 76 5.40 -16.03 -17.10
CA ALA A 76 4.61 -16.80 -16.14
C ALA A 76 4.60 -16.16 -14.74
N ALA A 77 5.75 -15.68 -14.26
CA ALA A 77 5.86 -14.98 -12.99
C ALA A 77 5.07 -13.65 -13.00
N GLU A 78 5.05 -12.92 -14.12
CA GLU A 78 4.23 -11.72 -14.27
C GLU A 78 2.73 -12.03 -14.23
N LEU A 79 2.29 -13.06 -14.96
CA LEU A 79 0.90 -13.52 -14.93
C LEU A 79 0.47 -13.90 -13.51
N GLU A 80 1.30 -14.62 -12.76
CA GLU A 80 0.98 -14.97 -11.37
C GLU A 80 0.95 -13.73 -10.46
N ARG A 81 1.89 -12.79 -10.62
CA ARG A 81 1.83 -11.50 -9.89
C ARG A 81 0.54 -10.74 -10.18
N GLU A 82 0.11 -10.71 -11.44
CA GLU A 82 -1.13 -10.05 -11.83
C GLU A 82 -2.35 -10.74 -11.22
N LYS A 83 -2.46 -12.06 -11.33
CA LYS A 83 -3.55 -12.84 -10.71
C LYS A 83 -3.63 -12.62 -9.19
N VAL A 84 -2.50 -12.66 -8.49
CA VAL A 84 -2.45 -12.42 -7.04
C VAL A 84 -2.90 -11.00 -6.69
N SER A 85 -2.47 -10.00 -7.47
CA SER A 85 -2.90 -8.61 -7.33
C SER A 85 -4.41 -8.46 -7.52
N GLN A 86 -4.96 -9.06 -8.58
CA GLN A 86 -6.40 -9.05 -8.87
C GLN A 86 -7.19 -9.71 -7.73
N ARG A 87 -6.82 -10.93 -7.33
CA ARG A 87 -7.48 -11.65 -6.22
C ARG A 87 -7.42 -10.89 -4.89
N THR A 88 -6.30 -10.21 -4.62
CA THR A 88 -6.16 -9.36 -3.43
C THR A 88 -7.12 -8.18 -3.49
N ARG A 89 -7.22 -7.51 -4.65
CA ARG A 89 -8.16 -6.40 -4.87
C ARG A 89 -9.61 -6.86 -4.72
N GLU A 90 -9.96 -8.02 -5.27
CA GLU A 90 -11.28 -8.62 -5.13
C GLU A 90 -11.62 -8.95 -3.68
N ASN A 91 -10.69 -9.56 -2.94
CA ASN A 91 -10.86 -9.84 -1.52
C ASN A 91 -11.09 -8.57 -0.69
N HIS A 92 -10.36 -7.49 -0.98
CA HIS A 92 -10.59 -6.20 -0.34
C HIS A 92 -11.94 -5.58 -0.72
N LYS A 93 -12.35 -5.68 -1.99
CA LYS A 93 -13.65 -5.21 -2.46
C LYS A 93 -14.80 -5.99 -1.80
N TYR A 94 -14.65 -7.30 -1.65
CA TYR A 94 -15.58 -8.16 -0.93
C TYR A 94 -15.72 -7.71 0.53
N LYS A 95 -14.60 -7.52 1.24
CA LYS A 95 -14.60 -7.02 2.63
C LYS A 95 -15.26 -5.65 2.74
N ALA A 96 -14.94 -4.72 1.83
CA ALA A 96 -15.55 -3.40 1.80
C ALA A 96 -17.08 -3.48 1.66
N LYS A 97 -17.58 -4.30 0.73
CA LYS A 97 -19.02 -4.49 0.51
C LYS A 97 -19.75 -5.08 1.71
N LYS A 98 -19.04 -5.83 2.56
CA LYS A 98 -19.56 -6.40 3.80
C LYS A 98 -19.40 -5.49 5.02
N GLY A 99 -18.85 -4.28 4.85
CA GLY A 99 -18.57 -3.36 5.96
C GLY A 99 -17.40 -3.81 6.85
N TYR A 100 -16.60 -4.80 6.41
CA TYR A 100 -15.46 -5.29 7.17
C TYR A 100 -14.26 -4.35 7.04
N VAL A 101 -13.36 -4.41 8.02
CA VAL A 101 -12.12 -3.62 8.04
C VAL A 101 -11.25 -3.99 6.83
N THR A 102 -11.00 -3.01 5.95
CA THR A 102 -10.11 -3.14 4.79
C THR A 102 -8.74 -2.50 4.99
N GLY A 103 -8.50 -1.90 6.16
CA GLY A 103 -7.29 -1.12 6.46
C GLY A 103 -6.82 -1.30 7.90
N GLY A 104 -6.14 -0.28 8.43
CA GLY A 104 -5.67 -0.28 9.82
C GLY A 104 -6.70 0.25 10.83
N LYS A 105 -6.28 0.34 12.10
CA LYS A 105 -7.06 0.98 13.17
C LYS A 105 -7.37 2.44 12.81
N VAL A 106 -8.60 2.86 13.09
CA VAL A 106 -9.09 4.23 12.96
C VAL A 106 -9.36 4.75 14.36
N PHE A 107 -8.85 5.94 14.70
CA PHE A 107 -9.09 6.55 16.02
C PHE A 107 -10.60 6.78 16.23
N GLY A 108 -11.13 6.48 17.40
CA GLY A 108 -12.57 6.46 17.68
C GLY A 108 -13.22 5.09 17.49
N TYR A 109 -12.49 4.11 16.94
CA TYR A 109 -12.98 2.75 16.71
C TYR A 109 -12.00 1.69 17.21
N ARG A 110 -12.55 0.55 17.61
CA ARG A 110 -11.86 -0.71 17.87
C ARG A 110 -12.09 -1.66 16.70
N ASN A 111 -11.08 -2.49 16.43
CA ASN A 111 -11.18 -3.59 15.49
C ASN A 111 -11.57 -4.85 16.27
N VAL A 112 -12.72 -5.43 15.95
CA VAL A 112 -13.21 -6.64 16.61
C VAL A 112 -13.06 -7.82 15.66
N GLU A 113 -12.29 -8.83 16.07
CA GLU A 113 -12.08 -10.02 15.26
C GLU A 113 -13.22 -11.02 15.44
N ALA A 114 -13.87 -11.37 14.34
CA ALA A 114 -14.76 -12.53 14.28
C ALA A 114 -13.95 -13.78 13.92
N LYS A 115 -14.19 -14.87 14.65
CA LYS A 115 -13.56 -16.17 14.41
C LYS A 115 -14.54 -17.11 13.72
N ASP A 116 -14.00 -17.99 12.87
CA ASP A 116 -14.75 -19.11 12.31
C ASP A 116 -14.90 -20.25 13.35
N PRO A 117 -15.69 -21.31 13.06
CA PRO A 117 -15.84 -22.46 13.97
C PRO A 117 -14.53 -23.19 14.29
N SER A 118 -13.47 -23.01 13.49
CA SER A 118 -12.14 -23.58 13.75
C SER A 118 -11.27 -22.68 14.64
N GLY A 119 -11.78 -21.54 15.08
CA GLY A 119 -11.07 -20.56 15.90
C GLY A 119 -10.13 -19.64 15.12
N LYS A 120 -10.09 -19.75 13.78
CA LYS A 120 -9.28 -18.88 12.93
C LYS A 120 -10.02 -17.57 12.66
N ARG A 121 -9.27 -16.48 12.47
CA ARG A 121 -9.84 -15.17 12.14
C ARG A 121 -10.55 -15.23 10.80
N ALA A 122 -11.86 -15.01 10.81
CA ALA A 122 -12.71 -14.95 9.62
C ALA A 122 -12.71 -13.54 9.02
N TYR A 123 -13.10 -12.54 9.82
CA TYR A 123 -13.17 -11.15 9.41
C TYR A 123 -13.01 -10.21 10.62
N VAL A 124 -12.95 -8.91 10.35
CA VAL A 124 -12.80 -7.88 11.37
C VAL A 124 -13.83 -6.80 11.11
N THR A 125 -14.55 -6.38 12.15
CA THR A 125 -15.52 -5.28 12.11
C THR A 125 -15.01 -4.09 12.90
N TYR A 126 -15.64 -2.93 12.68
CA TYR A 126 -15.45 -1.76 13.53
C TYR A 126 -16.45 -1.82 14.69
N GLU A 127 -16.03 -1.35 15.85
CA GLU A 127 -16.90 -1.05 17.00
C GLU A 127 -16.50 0.33 17.53
N ILE A 128 -17.46 1.14 17.96
CA ILE A 128 -17.15 2.46 18.51
C ILE A 128 -16.35 2.30 19.80
N ASP A 129 -15.21 2.98 19.89
CA ASP A 129 -14.45 3.06 21.14
C ASP A 129 -15.09 4.10 22.06
N PRO A 130 -15.56 3.76 23.26
CA PRO A 130 -16.29 4.69 24.12
C PRO A 130 -15.45 5.86 24.62
N VAL A 131 -14.11 5.76 24.62
CA VAL A 131 -13.21 6.81 25.10
C VAL A 131 -12.70 7.66 23.94
N GLU A 132 -12.18 7.02 22.88
CA GLU A 132 -11.66 7.74 21.72
C GLU A 132 -12.79 8.49 20.97
N SER A 133 -14.01 7.94 20.93
CA SER A 133 -15.17 8.57 20.26
C SER A 133 -15.55 9.93 20.85
N LEU A 134 -15.48 10.09 22.18
CA LEU A 134 -15.71 11.39 22.84
C LEU A 134 -14.72 12.46 22.38
N THR A 135 -13.48 12.04 22.08
CA THR A 135 -12.47 12.96 21.53
C THR A 135 -12.77 13.32 20.08
N VAL A 136 -13.27 12.37 19.29
CA VAL A 136 -13.75 12.65 17.92
C VAL A 136 -14.87 13.68 17.96
N ILE A 137 -15.89 13.50 18.81
CA ILE A 137 -17.00 14.44 18.97
C ILE A 137 -16.49 15.85 19.27
N LYS A 138 -15.64 16.00 20.29
CA LYS A 138 -15.04 17.29 20.67
C LYS A 138 -14.26 17.95 19.53
N ILE A 139 -13.57 17.18 18.69
CA ILE A 139 -12.84 17.70 17.53
C ILE A 139 -13.81 18.31 16.51
N PHE A 140 -14.92 17.64 16.23
CA PHE A 140 -15.93 18.12 15.30
C PHE A 140 -16.66 19.35 15.87
N GLU A 141 -17.04 19.33 17.14
CA GLU A 141 -17.66 20.47 17.83
C GLU A 141 -16.77 21.71 17.80
N MET A 142 -15.51 21.59 18.24
CA MET A 142 -14.57 22.73 18.19
C MET A 142 -14.38 23.25 16.76
N TYR A 143 -14.40 22.37 15.75
CA TYR A 143 -14.26 22.80 14.37
C TYR A 143 -15.51 23.54 13.88
N ALA A 144 -16.70 23.06 14.23
CA ALA A 144 -17.98 23.71 13.94
C ALA A 144 -18.07 25.09 14.63
N ASP A 145 -17.52 25.22 15.84
CA ASP A 145 -17.39 26.48 16.58
C ASP A 145 -16.33 27.44 16.00
N GLY A 146 -15.69 27.08 14.88
CA GLY A 146 -14.72 27.92 14.17
C GLY A 146 -13.28 27.82 14.67
N VAL A 147 -12.96 26.88 15.57
CA VAL A 147 -11.58 26.68 16.02
C VAL A 147 -10.74 26.08 14.89
N GLY A 148 -9.70 26.79 14.48
CA GLY A 148 -8.80 26.32 13.43
C GLY A 148 -8.03 25.04 13.82
N LEU A 149 -7.62 24.25 12.82
CA LEU A 149 -6.95 22.94 13.00
C LEU A 149 -5.76 22.94 13.97
N ARG A 150 -4.94 24.01 13.96
CA ARG A 150 -3.81 24.17 14.89
C ARG A 150 -4.28 24.46 16.32
N GLY A 151 -5.36 25.22 16.47
CA GLY A 151 -5.97 25.50 17.76
C GLY A 151 -6.51 24.23 18.41
N ILE A 152 -7.25 23.43 17.64
CA ILE A 152 -7.75 22.10 18.09
C ILE A 152 -6.58 21.22 18.54
N ALA A 153 -5.55 21.06 17.71
CA ALA A 153 -4.39 20.23 18.05
C ALA A 153 -3.67 20.74 19.31
N ARG A 154 -3.49 22.06 19.46
CA ARG A 154 -2.86 22.67 20.65
C ARG A 154 -3.70 22.40 21.90
N LYS A 155 -5.02 22.54 21.81
CA LYS A 155 -5.94 22.31 22.93
C LYS A 155 -5.87 20.85 23.40
N LEU A 156 -5.96 19.89 22.48
CA LEU A 156 -5.85 18.46 22.80
C LEU A 156 -4.50 18.10 23.43
N ASN A 157 -3.40 18.67 22.94
CA ASN A 157 -2.08 18.48 23.54
C ASN A 157 -1.97 19.09 24.94
N ALA A 158 -2.51 20.30 25.15
CA ALA A 158 -2.52 20.95 26.46
C ALA A 158 -3.35 20.15 27.47
N ASP A 159 -4.47 19.59 27.03
CA ASP A 159 -5.35 18.73 27.82
C ASP A 159 -4.81 17.29 27.97
N ARG A 160 -3.61 17.01 27.44
CA ARG A 160 -2.92 15.70 27.46
C ARG A 160 -3.78 14.54 26.92
N VAL A 161 -4.63 14.83 25.94
CA VAL A 161 -5.43 13.81 25.26
C VAL A 161 -4.50 12.92 24.44
N PRO A 162 -4.51 11.58 24.60
CA PRO A 162 -3.68 10.68 23.82
C PRO A 162 -3.93 10.81 22.32
N ALA A 163 -2.88 11.11 21.54
CA ALA A 163 -2.98 11.18 20.10
C ALA A 163 -3.05 9.76 19.46
N PRO A 164 -3.55 9.64 18.22
CA PRO A 164 -3.52 8.38 17.50
C PRO A 164 -2.07 7.85 17.42
N ARG A 165 -1.87 6.59 17.85
CA ARG A 165 -0.55 5.94 17.92
C ARG A 165 0.42 6.57 18.93
N ALA A 166 -0.08 7.14 20.03
CA ALA A 166 0.72 7.66 21.15
C ALA A 166 1.81 6.70 21.64
N GLU A 167 1.55 5.39 21.59
CA GLU A 167 2.48 4.33 21.99
C GLU A 167 3.67 4.14 21.04
N LYS A 168 3.62 4.70 19.82
CA LYS A 168 4.70 4.60 18.84
C LYS A 168 5.69 5.74 19.02
N ARG A 169 6.98 5.47 18.83
CA ARG A 169 8.06 6.47 18.88
C ARG A 169 7.75 7.65 17.94
N GLY A 170 7.62 8.85 18.50
CA GLY A 170 7.25 10.07 17.76
C GLY A 170 5.73 10.27 17.52
N GLY A 171 4.86 9.41 18.05
CA GLY A 171 3.41 9.43 17.86
C GLY A 171 2.60 10.11 18.98
N GLY A 172 3.26 10.78 19.93
CA GLY A 172 2.67 11.22 21.20
C GLY A 172 1.91 12.55 21.21
N SER A 173 1.78 13.25 20.08
CA SER A 173 1.11 14.57 20.04
C SER A 173 0.18 14.75 18.85
N TRP A 174 -0.86 15.53 19.07
CA TRP A 174 -1.81 15.98 18.06
C TRP A 174 -1.14 16.96 17.11
N GLY A 175 -1.17 16.63 15.82
CA GLY A 175 -0.75 17.50 14.73
C GLY A 175 -1.95 17.99 13.91
N GLN A 176 -1.84 19.18 13.31
CA GLN A 176 -2.90 19.75 12.45
C GLN A 176 -3.28 18.81 11.27
N SER A 177 -2.34 18.00 10.78
CA SER A 177 -2.55 17.04 9.70
C SER A 177 -3.44 15.87 10.14
N VAL A 178 -3.29 15.44 11.40
CA VAL A 178 -4.11 14.38 12.01
C VAL A 178 -5.54 14.88 12.18
N VAL A 179 -5.72 16.07 12.77
CA VAL A 179 -7.05 16.69 12.93
C VAL A 179 -7.74 16.85 11.57
N ARG A 180 -7.02 17.34 10.55
CA ARG A 180 -7.53 17.46 9.18
C ARG A 180 -7.97 16.11 8.60
N ALA A 181 -7.17 15.06 8.81
CA ALA A 181 -7.50 13.73 8.31
C ALA A 181 -8.75 13.15 8.99
N MET A 182 -8.94 13.43 10.30
CA MET A 182 -10.13 13.01 11.03
C MET A 182 -11.39 13.71 10.54
N LEU A 183 -11.37 15.04 10.39
CA LEU A 183 -12.52 15.81 9.91
C LEU A 183 -12.97 15.41 8.49
N ARG A 184 -12.08 14.82 7.68
CA ARG A 184 -12.39 14.32 6.33
C ARG A 184 -12.80 12.84 6.30
N ASN A 185 -12.77 12.14 7.43
CA ASN A 185 -13.05 10.72 7.48
C ASN A 185 -14.54 10.46 7.68
N GLU A 186 -15.25 10.18 6.59
CA GLU A 186 -16.70 9.96 6.58
C GLU A 186 -17.16 8.75 7.41
N ARG A 187 -16.23 7.88 7.83
CA ARG A 187 -16.54 6.78 8.77
C ARG A 187 -17.21 7.30 10.03
N TYR A 188 -16.80 8.48 10.51
CA TYR A 188 -17.41 9.12 11.67
C TYR A 188 -18.90 9.44 11.50
N ARG A 189 -19.41 9.41 10.26
CA ARG A 189 -20.83 9.55 9.90
C ARG A 189 -21.49 8.21 9.53
N GLY A 190 -20.84 7.09 9.83
CA GLY A 190 -21.32 5.77 9.45
C GLY A 190 -21.06 5.40 7.99
N VAL A 191 -20.23 6.14 7.25
CA VAL A 191 -19.95 5.83 5.82
C VAL A 191 -18.61 5.14 5.67
N LEU A 192 -18.64 3.84 5.34
CA LEU A 192 -17.47 3.03 5.06
C LEU A 192 -17.12 3.10 3.57
N SER A 193 -16.15 3.95 3.22
CA SER A 193 -15.67 4.11 1.84
C SER A 193 -14.39 3.31 1.55
N TRP A 194 -14.35 2.66 0.38
CA TRP A 194 -13.19 1.96 -0.15
C TRP A 194 -13.01 2.22 -1.65
N GLY A 195 -11.74 2.21 -2.08
CA GLY A 195 -11.41 2.27 -3.50
C GLY A 195 -11.35 3.68 -4.10
N ARG A 196 -11.43 4.76 -3.30
CA ARG A 196 -11.37 6.16 -3.80
C ARG A 196 -10.10 6.50 -4.59
N ILE A 197 -8.96 5.92 -4.23
CA ILE A 197 -7.68 6.19 -4.86
C ILE A 197 -7.10 4.89 -5.40
N THR A 198 -6.79 4.88 -6.69
CA THR A 198 -5.99 3.83 -7.32
C THR A 198 -4.56 4.32 -7.58
N LYS A 199 -3.62 3.39 -7.69
CA LYS A 199 -2.23 3.69 -8.02
C LYS A 199 -1.97 3.16 -9.42
N GLY A 200 -1.35 3.98 -10.25
CA GLY A 200 -0.91 3.57 -11.58
C GLY A 200 0.40 4.25 -11.94
N HIS A 201 0.80 4.12 -13.20
CA HIS A 201 1.99 4.76 -13.72
C HIS A 201 1.60 5.82 -14.76
N ARG A 202 2.19 7.00 -14.66
CA ARG A 202 2.12 8.06 -15.68
C ARG A 202 3.54 8.41 -16.07
N LYS A 203 3.89 8.20 -17.33
CA LYS A 203 5.26 8.45 -17.86
C LYS A 203 6.35 7.78 -17.00
N GLY A 204 6.15 6.52 -16.61
CA GLY A 204 7.10 5.76 -15.79
C GLY A 204 7.19 6.18 -14.31
N THR A 205 6.37 7.14 -13.86
CA THR A 205 6.30 7.56 -12.45
C THR A 205 5.04 7.01 -11.81
N LYS A 206 5.17 6.44 -10.61
CA LYS A 206 4.02 5.97 -9.83
C LYS A 206 3.22 7.18 -9.34
N VAL A 207 1.96 7.24 -9.76
CA VAL A 207 1.04 8.33 -9.39
C VAL A 207 -0.26 7.76 -8.83
N ARG A 208 -0.99 8.62 -8.14
CA ARG A 208 -2.31 8.32 -7.57
C ARG A 208 -3.36 8.93 -8.48
N PHE A 209 -4.39 8.16 -8.79
CA PHE A 209 -5.55 8.62 -9.53
C PHE A 209 -6.78 8.47 -8.65
N GLU A 210 -7.72 9.38 -8.83
CA GLU A 210 -9.05 9.18 -8.30
C GLU A 210 -9.76 8.09 -9.14
N THR A 211 -10.34 7.12 -8.45
CA THR A 211 -11.04 6.00 -9.09
C THR A 211 -12.42 6.45 -9.54
N ASP A 212 -12.90 5.92 -10.67
CA ASP A 212 -14.28 6.12 -11.13
C ASP A 212 -15.31 5.82 -10.02
N ALA A 213 -16.37 6.63 -9.94
CA ALA A 213 -17.38 6.51 -8.92
C ALA A 213 -18.06 5.12 -8.91
N SER A 214 -18.25 4.51 -10.08
CA SER A 214 -18.88 3.19 -10.23
C SER A 214 -18.04 2.04 -9.64
N GLU A 215 -16.73 2.22 -9.50
CA GLU A 215 -15.84 1.22 -8.91
C GLU A 215 -15.67 1.38 -7.39
N ARG A 216 -16.13 2.50 -6.82
CA ARG A 216 -16.06 2.77 -5.39
C ARG A 216 -17.06 1.89 -4.66
N VAL A 217 -16.70 1.53 -3.44
CA VAL A 217 -17.61 0.86 -2.52
C VAL A 217 -17.88 1.81 -1.37
N GLU A 218 -19.16 2.12 -1.16
CA GLU A 218 -19.65 2.88 -0.02
C GLU A 218 -20.74 2.04 0.65
N VAL A 219 -20.56 1.79 1.95
CA VAL A 219 -21.52 1.08 2.78
C VAL A 219 -21.91 2.02 3.91
N HIS A 220 -23.22 2.21 4.08
CA HIS A 220 -23.78 3.04 5.15
C HIS A 220 -24.17 2.14 6.32
N ASP A 221 -23.61 2.43 7.50
CA ASP A 221 -23.91 1.77 8.75
C ASP A 221 -24.05 2.81 9.85
N ALA A 222 -25.30 3.17 10.16
CA ALA A 222 -25.64 4.17 11.17
C ALA A 222 -25.19 3.75 12.58
N SER A 223 -25.03 2.45 12.86
CA SER A 223 -24.55 1.97 14.16
C SER A 223 -23.09 2.33 14.43
N LEU A 224 -22.34 2.67 13.37
CA LEU A 224 -20.95 3.11 13.44
C LEU A 224 -20.78 4.63 13.39
N ALA A 225 -21.87 5.39 13.31
CA ALA A 225 -21.80 6.85 13.33
C ALA A 225 -21.42 7.36 14.73
N ILE A 226 -20.35 8.15 14.79
CA ILE A 226 -19.90 8.84 16.01
C ILE A 226 -20.44 10.28 16.04
N ILE A 227 -20.58 10.90 14.87
CA ILE A 227 -21.04 12.28 14.69
C ILE A 227 -22.43 12.26 14.06
N SER A 228 -23.33 13.11 14.58
CA SER A 228 -24.67 13.32 14.03
C SER A 228 -24.61 14.02 12.66
N GLU A 229 -25.73 14.03 11.93
CA GLU A 229 -25.79 14.67 10.61
C GLU A 229 -25.62 16.21 10.65
N ASN A 230 -25.80 16.82 11.83
CA ASN A 230 -25.85 18.28 12.02
C ASN A 230 -24.50 18.93 12.40
N LEU A 231 -23.45 18.12 12.57
CA LEU A 231 -22.08 18.50 12.96
C LEU A 231 -21.12 18.01 11.89
#